data_AF-A0A4Q3SL31-F1
#
_entry.id   AF-A0A4Q3SL31-F1
#
_cell.length_a   1.000
_cell.length_b   1.000
_cell.length_c   1.000
_cell.angle_alpha   90.00
_cell.angle_beta   90.00
_cell.angle_gamma   90.00
#
_symmetry.space_group_name_H-M   'P 1'
#
loop_
_entity.id
_entity.type
_entity.pdbx_description
1 polymer ?
#
loop_
_entity_poly.entity_id
_entity_poly.type
_entity_poly.pdbx_seq_one_letter_code
_entity_poly.pdbx_strand_id
1 'polypeptide(L)'
;MPASTANPSQAVIRRELHFFTLYRVLESALLCLTVFSPVGALLGGTPRHPLLAMIVAVAYLLLACGLFFLRRRGKVQAMALLGIAVDITASLLAMHALPSAGSGIAMMLLFNVGAAALLLPSRVSLGVAALAAGALAGDYAWSILAGHGTSRPLA
;
A
#
# COMPACT_ATOMS: atom_id res chain seq x y z
N MET A 1 -1.68 18.29 -40.03
CA MET A 1 -1.74 17.26 -38.96
C MET A 1 -2.31 17.92 -37.71
N PRO A 2 -3.45 17.47 -37.16
CA PRO A 2 -3.98 18.10 -35.95
C PRO A 2 -3.12 17.67 -34.76
N ALA A 3 -2.57 18.65 -34.04
CA ALA A 3 -1.89 18.42 -32.78
C ALA A 3 -2.90 17.82 -31.79
N SER A 4 -2.59 16.66 -31.22
CA SER A 4 -3.37 16.06 -30.13
C SER A 4 -3.43 17.06 -28.97
N THR A 5 -4.59 17.67 -28.78
CA THR A 5 -4.91 18.61 -27.68
C THR A 5 -5.05 17.85 -26.36
N ALA A 6 -3.97 17.21 -25.92
CA ALA A 6 -3.90 16.68 -24.57
C ALA A 6 -3.98 17.87 -23.60
N ASN A 7 -5.10 17.98 -22.88
CA ASN A 7 -5.28 19.01 -21.87
C ASN A 7 -4.12 18.90 -20.86
N PRO A 8 -3.29 19.94 -20.67
CA PRO A 8 -2.07 19.86 -19.86
C PRO A 8 -2.35 19.39 -18.43
N SER A 9 -3.54 19.68 -17.88
CA SER A 9 -3.98 19.18 -16.57
C SER A 9 -4.07 17.65 -16.50
N GLN A 10 -4.59 17.00 -17.55
CA GLN A 10 -4.70 15.54 -17.62
C GLN A 10 -3.34 14.86 -17.78
N ALA A 11 -2.41 15.51 -18.47
CA ALA A 11 -1.04 15.02 -18.62
C ALA A 11 -0.30 15.03 -17.27
N VAL A 12 -0.48 16.09 -16.46
CA VAL A 12 0.09 16.19 -15.11
C VAL A 12 -0.44 15.09 -14.20
N ILE A 13 -1.77 14.92 -14.13
CA ILE A 13 -2.40 13.88 -13.29
C ILE A 13 -1.93 12.47 -13.70
N ARG A 14 -1.78 12.21 -15.01
CA ARG A 14 -1.24 10.91 -15.49
C ARG A 14 0.22 10.70 -15.11
N ARG A 15 1.02 11.78 -15.04
CA ARG A 15 2.41 11.73 -14.59
C ARG A 15 2.49 11.45 -13.09
N GLU A 16 1.63 12.07 -12.29
CA GLU A 16 1.51 11.77 -10.85
C GLU A 16 1.10 10.32 -10.62
N LEU A 17 0.08 9.83 -11.32
CA LEU A 17 -0.31 8.42 -11.26
C LEU A 17 0.83 7.48 -11.70
N HIS A 18 1.70 7.91 -12.63
CA HIS A 18 2.89 7.13 -13.00
C HIS A 18 3.83 6.94 -11.82
N PHE A 19 4.26 8.05 -11.20
CA PHE A 19 5.16 8.02 -10.06
C PHE A 19 4.54 7.27 -8.89
N PHE A 20 3.23 7.45 -8.65
CA PHE A 20 2.52 6.73 -7.61
C PHE A 20 2.53 5.20 -7.84
N THR A 21 2.23 4.74 -9.07
CA THR A 21 2.31 3.30 -9.37
C THR A 21 3.74 2.75 -9.33
N LEU A 22 4.75 3.56 -9.68
CA LEU A 22 6.15 3.15 -9.61
C LEU A 22 6.61 3.02 -8.16
N TYR A 23 6.20 3.96 -7.30
CA TYR A 23 6.41 3.90 -5.86
C TYR A 23 5.79 2.63 -5.28
N ARG A 24 4.55 2.31 -5.62
CA ARG A 24 3.89 1.07 -5.19
C ARG A 24 4.68 -0.19 -5.56
N VAL A 25 5.22 -0.26 -6.78
CA VAL A 25 6.07 -1.37 -7.21
C VAL A 25 7.33 -1.44 -6.33
N LEU A 26 7.97 -0.29 -6.05
CA LEU A 26 9.11 -0.23 -5.12
C LEU A 26 8.73 -0.74 -3.73
N GLU A 27 7.61 -0.28 -3.15
CA GLU A 27 7.15 -0.76 -1.84
C GLU A 27 6.96 -2.27 -1.80
N SER A 28 6.30 -2.83 -2.81
CA SER A 28 6.05 -4.27 -2.90
C SER A 28 7.34 -5.07 -3.08
N ALA A 29 8.33 -4.52 -3.79
CA ALA A 29 9.65 -5.10 -3.91
C ALA A 29 10.43 -5.03 -2.58
N LEU A 30 10.32 -3.93 -1.84
CA LEU A 30 10.89 -3.81 -0.49
C LEU A 30 10.24 -4.79 0.48
N LEU A 31 8.93 -5.01 0.39
CA LEU A 31 8.23 -6.03 1.17
C LEU A 31 8.70 -7.44 0.81
N CYS A 32 8.90 -7.74 -0.48
CA CYS A 32 9.51 -9.01 -0.88
C CYS A 32 10.93 -9.15 -0.32
N LEU A 33 11.73 -8.08 -0.38
CA LEU A 33 13.08 -8.07 0.16
C LEU A 33 13.05 -8.34 1.67
N THR A 34 12.16 -7.71 2.44
CA THR A 34 12.06 -7.98 3.89
C THR A 34 11.55 -9.38 4.22
N VAL A 35 10.73 -9.99 3.37
CA VAL A 35 10.22 -11.35 3.62
C VAL A 35 11.23 -12.44 3.21
N PHE A 36 11.93 -12.26 2.09
CA PHE A 36 12.83 -13.29 1.54
C PHE A 36 14.32 -13.08 1.86
N SER A 37 14.73 -11.89 2.33
CA SER A 37 16.13 -11.61 2.66
C SER A 37 16.47 -11.96 4.11
N PRO A 38 17.69 -12.46 4.39
CA PRO A 38 18.23 -12.57 5.75
C PRO A 38 18.23 -11.24 6.51
N VAL A 39 18.37 -10.11 5.79
CA VAL A 39 18.31 -8.75 6.35
C VAL A 39 16.91 -8.43 6.90
N GLY A 40 15.88 -9.07 6.34
CA GLY A 40 14.52 -9.01 6.83
C GLY A 40 14.37 -9.48 8.27
N ALA A 41 15.16 -10.46 8.70
CA ALA A 41 15.17 -10.90 10.09
C ALA A 41 15.70 -9.82 11.05
N LEU A 42 16.57 -8.92 10.57
CA LEU A 42 17.12 -7.80 11.34
C LEU A 42 16.14 -6.62 11.43
N LEU A 43 15.38 -6.35 10.36
CA LEU A 43 14.48 -5.19 10.27
C LEU A 43 13.04 -5.50 10.66
N GLY A 44 12.58 -6.73 10.41
CA GLY A 44 11.19 -7.16 10.50
C GLY A 44 10.95 -8.26 11.53
N GLY A 45 11.96 -8.69 12.28
CA GLY A 45 11.86 -9.74 13.30
C GLY A 45 11.46 -11.10 12.73
N THR A 46 11.10 -12.05 13.61
CA THR A 46 10.57 -13.35 13.19
C THR A 46 9.09 -13.22 12.77
N PRO A 47 8.72 -13.57 11.52
CA PRO A 47 7.33 -13.53 11.08
C PRO A 47 6.45 -14.43 11.95
N ARG A 48 5.27 -13.94 12.36
CA ARG A 48 4.30 -14.77 13.08
C ARG A 48 3.72 -15.86 12.18
N HIS A 49 3.48 -15.49 10.92
CA HIS A 49 2.96 -16.39 9.89
C HIS A 49 3.79 -16.28 8.61
N PRO A 50 4.88 -17.08 8.47
CA PRO A 50 5.84 -16.94 7.37
C PRO A 50 5.21 -17.21 6.00
N LEU A 51 4.30 -18.19 5.90
CA LEU A 51 3.62 -18.51 4.65
C LEU A 51 2.65 -17.38 4.22
N LEU A 52 1.95 -16.77 5.18
CA LEU A 52 1.10 -15.60 4.91
C LEU A 52 1.93 -14.42 4.42
N ALA A 53 3.06 -14.14 5.07
CA ALA A 53 3.99 -13.09 4.67
C ALA A 53 4.46 -13.25 3.21
N MET A 54 4.87 -14.46 2.83
CA MET A 54 5.31 -14.77 1.46
C MET A 54 4.20 -14.57 0.43
N ILE A 55 3.00 -15.09 0.72
CA ILE A 55 1.84 -14.95 -0.18
C ILE A 55 1.50 -13.47 -0.37
N VAL A 56 1.42 -12.70 0.72
CA VAL A 56 1.07 -11.28 0.67
C VAL A 56 2.12 -10.49 -0.10
N ALA A 57 3.42 -10.72 0.15
CA ALA A 57 4.50 -10.03 -0.54
C ALA A 57 4.47 -10.28 -2.06
N VAL A 58 4.36 -11.56 -2.47
CA VAL A 58 4.30 -11.93 -3.90
C VAL A 58 3.01 -11.42 -4.55
N ALA A 59 1.86 -11.58 -3.90
CA ALA A 59 0.59 -11.09 -4.42
C ALA A 59 0.59 -9.57 -4.58
N TYR A 60 1.11 -8.83 -3.60
CA TYR A 60 1.22 -7.38 -3.66
C TYR A 60 2.11 -6.94 -4.83
N LEU A 61 3.26 -7.59 -5.03
CA LEU A 61 4.17 -7.29 -6.15
C LEU A 61 3.51 -7.55 -7.51
N LEU A 62 2.82 -8.69 -7.67
CA LEU A 62 2.11 -9.01 -8.92
C LEU A 62 0.99 -8.00 -9.21
N LEU A 63 0.21 -7.63 -8.19
CA LEU A 63 -0.86 -6.64 -8.32
C LEU A 63 -0.29 -5.24 -8.63
N ALA A 64 0.79 -4.83 -7.97
CA ALA A 64 1.45 -3.55 -8.21
C ALA A 64 1.98 -3.46 -9.66
N CYS A 65 2.64 -4.51 -10.14
CA CYS A 65 3.09 -4.62 -11.53
C CYS A 65 1.90 -4.60 -12.51
N GLY A 66 0.85 -5.37 -12.23
CA GLY A 66 -0.36 -5.39 -13.06
C GLY A 66 -1.00 -4.01 -13.19
N LEU A 67 -1.15 -3.30 -12.07
CA LEU A 67 -1.67 -1.92 -12.04
C LEU A 67 -0.74 -0.94 -12.77
N PHE A 68 0.58 -1.09 -12.65
CA PHE A 68 1.54 -0.26 -13.35
C PHE A 68 1.38 -0.35 -14.88
N PHE A 69 1.17 -1.56 -15.42
CA PHE A 69 0.91 -1.76 -16.86
C PHE A 69 -0.48 -1.29 -17.27
N LEU A 70 -1.51 -1.62 -16.48
CA LEU A 70 -2.91 -1.34 -16.80
C LEU A 70 -3.26 0.16 -16.70
N ARG A 71 -2.49 0.93 -15.91
CA ARG A 71 -2.60 2.39 -15.78
C ARG A 71 -2.65 3.13 -17.12
N ARG A 72 -1.94 2.63 -18.14
CA ARG A 72 -1.88 3.28 -19.45
C ARG A 72 -3.24 3.36 -20.14
N ARG A 73 -4.14 2.41 -19.88
CA ARG A 73 -5.45 2.29 -20.56
C ARG A 73 -6.65 2.67 -19.69
N GLY A 74 -6.49 2.69 -18.36
CA GLY A 74 -7.57 2.96 -17.42
C GLY A 74 -7.90 4.45 -17.21
N LYS A 75 -9.10 4.69 -16.64
CA LYS A 75 -9.45 5.97 -16.01
C LYS A 75 -8.58 6.17 -14.76
N VAL A 76 -7.99 7.35 -14.60
CA VAL A 76 -7.08 7.67 -13.48
C VAL A 76 -7.72 7.35 -12.13
N GLN A 77 -8.95 7.83 -11.91
CA GLN A 77 -9.67 7.64 -10.64
C GLN A 77 -9.91 6.17 -10.31
N ALA A 78 -10.31 5.36 -11.30
CA ALA A 78 -10.53 3.93 -11.10
C ALA A 78 -9.21 3.20 -10.75
N MET A 79 -8.11 3.58 -11.40
CA MET A 79 -6.78 3.01 -11.13
C MET A 79 -6.24 3.44 -9.75
N ALA A 80 -6.52 4.69 -9.34
CA ALA A 80 -6.18 5.18 -8.01
C ALA A 80 -6.98 4.46 -6.92
N LEU A 81 -8.30 4.29 -7.13
CA LEU A 81 -9.19 3.61 -6.19
C LEU A 81 -8.86 2.11 -6.04
N LEU A 82 -8.69 1.41 -7.17
CA LEU A 82 -8.29 0.01 -7.16
C LEU A 82 -6.91 -0.16 -6.50
N GLY A 83 -6.01 0.78 -6.79
CA GLY A 83 -4.70 0.83 -6.19
C GLY A 83 -4.71 0.94 -4.67
N ILE A 84 -5.40 1.94 -4.13
CA ILE A 84 -5.43 2.15 -2.68
C ILE A 84 -6.15 1.02 -1.94
N ALA A 85 -7.15 0.38 -2.58
CA ALA A 85 -7.77 -0.82 -2.03
C ALA A 85 -6.77 -1.97 -1.89
N VAL A 86 -5.91 -2.18 -2.90
CA VAL A 86 -4.82 -3.16 -2.84
C VAL A 86 -3.82 -2.78 -1.75
N ASP A 87 -3.41 -1.51 -1.65
CA ASP A 87 -2.43 -1.06 -0.65
C ASP A 87 -2.92 -1.26 0.77
N ILE A 88 -4.17 -0.88 1.06
CA ILE A 88 -4.78 -1.07 2.39
C ILE A 88 -4.83 -2.57 2.73
N THR A 89 -5.30 -3.40 1.79
CA THR A 89 -5.45 -4.84 2.03
C THR A 89 -4.09 -5.51 2.24
N ALA A 90 -3.11 -5.21 1.38
CA ALA A 90 -1.76 -5.75 1.48
C ALA A 90 -1.07 -5.30 2.77
N SER A 91 -1.19 -4.01 3.12
CA SER A 91 -0.62 -3.45 4.34
C SER A 91 -1.20 -4.11 5.59
N LEU A 92 -2.51 -4.30 5.66
CA LEU A 92 -3.16 -4.91 6.81
C LEU A 92 -2.73 -6.37 7.00
N LEU A 93 -2.71 -7.15 5.91
CA LEU A 93 -2.26 -8.53 5.95
C LEU A 93 -0.76 -8.64 6.28
N ALA A 94 0.06 -7.72 5.76
CA ALA A 94 1.48 -7.68 6.04
C ALA A 94 1.77 -7.31 7.51
N MET A 95 1.05 -6.35 8.09
CA MET A 95 1.14 -6.03 9.52
C MET A 95 0.77 -7.21 10.40
N HIS A 96 -0.25 -7.98 10.00
CA HIS A 96 -0.65 -9.18 10.71
C HIS A 96 0.42 -10.28 10.66
N ALA A 97 1.06 -10.45 9.49
CA ALA A 97 2.10 -11.45 9.29
C ALA A 97 3.48 -11.05 9.89
N LEU A 98 3.81 -9.76 9.86
CA LEU A 98 5.06 -9.15 10.38
C LEU A 98 4.76 -7.99 11.35
N PRO A 99 4.38 -8.27 12.60
CA PRO A 99 4.02 -7.23 13.57
C PRO A 99 5.14 -6.24 13.88
N SER A 100 6.40 -6.73 13.90
CA SER A 100 7.61 -5.95 14.14
C SER A 100 7.89 -4.92 13.04
N ALA A 101 7.48 -5.19 11.80
CA ALA A 101 7.56 -4.24 10.68
C ALA A 101 6.33 -3.32 10.59
N GLY A 102 5.35 -3.48 11.49
CA GLY A 102 4.03 -2.87 11.35
C GLY A 102 4.02 -1.35 11.33
N SER A 103 4.91 -0.68 12.09
CA SER A 103 4.99 0.79 12.08
C SER A 103 5.48 1.34 10.74
N GLY A 104 6.49 0.70 10.14
CA GLY A 104 7.01 1.07 8.81
C GLY A 104 5.96 0.88 7.72
N ILE A 105 5.26 -0.26 7.75
CA ILE A 105 4.16 -0.53 6.82
C ILE A 105 3.02 0.50 7.00
N ALA A 106 2.73 0.93 8.24
CA ALA A 106 1.69 1.91 8.51
C ALA A 106 2.06 3.31 7.98
N MET A 107 3.32 3.71 8.12
CA MET A 107 3.82 4.96 7.56
C MET A 107 3.81 4.96 6.02
N MET A 108 4.15 3.83 5.41
CA MET A 108 4.02 3.62 3.95
C MET A 108 2.56 3.75 3.50
N LEU A 109 1.64 3.10 4.23
CA LEU A 109 0.20 3.21 3.96
C LEU A 109 -0.32 4.64 4.10
N LEU A 110 0.16 5.41 5.08
CA LEU A 110 -0.22 6.82 5.24
C LEU A 110 0.15 7.64 3.99
N PHE A 111 1.34 7.42 3.44
CA PHE A 111 1.76 8.05 2.19
C PHE A 111 0.88 7.60 1.01
N ASN A 112 0.58 6.30 0.89
CA ASN A 112 -0.28 5.77 -0.16
C ASN A 112 -1.70 6.35 -0.14
N VAL A 113 -2.30 6.45 1.06
CA VAL A 113 -3.61 7.08 1.26
C VAL A 113 -3.55 8.55 0.89
N GLY A 114 -2.50 9.28 1.29
CA GLY A 114 -2.30 10.67 0.93
C GLY A 114 -2.18 10.88 -0.59
N ALA A 115 -1.35 10.08 -1.26
CA ALA A 115 -1.19 10.14 -2.71
C ALA A 115 -2.49 9.79 -3.46
N ALA A 116 -3.22 8.77 -3.00
CA ALA A 116 -4.53 8.42 -3.55
C ALA A 116 -5.55 9.56 -3.36
N ALA A 117 -5.51 10.26 -2.22
CA ALA A 117 -6.41 11.37 -1.93
C ALA A 117 -6.22 12.58 -2.86
N LEU A 118 -5.00 12.79 -3.38
CA LEU A 118 -4.71 13.83 -4.38
C LEU A 118 -5.31 13.49 -5.76
N LEU A 119 -5.45 12.21 -6.07
CA LEU A 119 -5.93 11.72 -7.37
C LEU A 119 -7.45 11.47 -7.41
N LEU A 120 -8.09 11.37 -6.24
CA LEU A 120 -9.51 11.05 -6.08
C LEU A 120 -10.35 12.29 -5.77
N PRO A 121 -11.65 12.31 -6.12
CA PRO A 121 -12.57 13.34 -5.66
C PRO A 121 -12.65 13.37 -4.13
N SER A 122 -12.75 14.56 -3.53
CA SER A 122 -12.68 14.78 -2.07
C SER A 122 -13.66 13.92 -1.25
N ARG A 123 -14.84 13.61 -1.81
CA ARG A 123 -15.84 12.76 -1.15
C ARG A 123 -15.38 11.30 -1.05
N VAL A 124 -14.73 10.79 -2.11
CA VAL A 124 -14.24 9.41 -2.16
C VAL A 124 -12.98 9.28 -1.32
N SER A 125 -12.07 10.26 -1.38
CA SER A 125 -10.85 10.24 -0.58
C SER A 125 -11.13 10.25 0.92
N LEU A 126 -12.13 11.01 1.38
CA LEU A 126 -12.55 11.00 2.80
C LEU A 126 -13.06 9.62 3.23
N GLY A 127 -13.84 8.95 2.39
CA GLY A 127 -14.30 7.58 2.64
C GLY A 127 -13.14 6.58 2.71
N VAL A 128 -12.20 6.66 1.76
CA VAL A 128 -10.99 5.81 1.76
C VAL A 128 -10.13 6.05 3.01
N ALA A 129 -9.94 7.31 3.40
CA ALA A 129 -9.18 7.66 4.61
C ALA A 129 -9.86 7.13 5.89
N ALA A 130 -11.19 7.29 6.00
CA ALA A 130 -11.95 6.76 7.12
C ALA A 130 -11.88 5.22 7.20
N LEU A 131 -11.96 4.54 6.05
CA LEU A 131 -11.81 3.08 5.97
C LEU A 131 -10.40 2.63 6.37
N ALA A 132 -9.36 3.31 5.88
CA ALA A 132 -7.98 3.00 6.23
C ALA A 132 -7.73 3.21 7.74
N ALA A 133 -8.19 4.34 8.30
CA ALA A 133 -8.10 4.61 9.73
C ALA A 133 -8.85 3.57 10.56
N GLY A 134 -10.06 3.21 10.15
CA GLY A 134 -10.86 2.17 10.81
C GLY A 134 -10.20 0.79 10.76
N ALA A 135 -9.60 0.42 9.62
CA ALA A 135 -8.86 -0.83 9.47
C ALA A 135 -7.64 -0.89 10.40
N LEU A 136 -6.85 0.19 10.47
CA LEU A 136 -5.69 0.26 11.37
C LEU A 136 -6.09 0.25 12.84
N ALA A 137 -7.16 0.97 13.20
CA ALA A 137 -7.70 0.95 14.56
C ALA A 137 -8.24 -0.43 14.94
N GLY A 138 -8.89 -1.12 14.00
CA GLY A 138 -9.37 -2.49 14.15
C GLY A 138 -8.23 -3.49 14.36
N ASP A 139 -7.18 -3.43 13.54
CA ASP A 139 -5.97 -4.25 13.72
C ASP A 139 -5.31 -4.00 15.08
N TYR A 140 -5.23 -2.73 15.48
CA TYR A 140 -4.71 -2.38 16.80
C TYR A 140 -5.56 -2.94 17.94
N ALA A 141 -6.89 -2.78 17.89
CA ALA A 141 -7.79 -3.34 18.88
C ALA A 141 -7.70 -4.87 18.94
N TRP A 142 -7.60 -5.54 17.79
CA TRP A 142 -7.39 -6.98 17.71
C TRP A 142 -6.06 -7.39 18.36
N SER A 143 -4.98 -6.64 18.13
CA SER A 143 -3.68 -6.93 18.73
C SER A 143 -3.69 -6.84 20.26
N ILE A 144 -4.49 -5.91 20.82
CA ILE A 144 -4.68 -5.76 22.28
C ILE A 144 -5.50 -6.94 22.81
N LEU A 145 -6.66 -7.23 22.19
CA LEU A 145 -7.58 -8.28 22.64
C LEU A 145 -6.97 -9.68 22.55
N ALA A 146 -6.16 -9.95 21.53
CA ALA A 146 -5.44 -11.20 21.36
C ALA A 146 -4.31 -11.39 22.39
N GLY A 147 -4.18 -10.52 23.40
CA GLY A 147 -3.19 -10.65 24.48
C GLY A 147 -1.75 -10.43 24.03
N HIS A 148 -1.51 -9.92 22.81
CA HIS A 148 -0.17 -9.65 22.29
C HIS A 148 0.37 -8.29 22.79
N GLY A 149 0.16 -8.01 24.07
CA GLY A 149 0.81 -6.89 24.73
C GLY A 149 2.32 -7.02 24.59
N THR A 150 2.99 -5.90 24.28
CA THR A 150 4.45 -5.68 24.32
C THR A 150 5.33 -6.27 23.20
N SER A 151 4.95 -6.13 21.93
CA SER A 151 5.93 -6.26 20.82
C SER A 151 5.75 -5.26 19.66
N ARG A 152 5.26 -4.05 19.94
CA ARG A 152 5.40 -2.91 19.01
C ARG A 152 6.48 -1.98 19.57
N PRO A 153 7.57 -1.69 18.85
CA PRO A 153 8.48 -0.62 19.23
C PRO A 153 7.70 0.70 19.17
N LEU A 154 7.68 1.43 20.29
CA LEU A 154 7.28 2.83 20.31
C LEU A 154 8.57 3.62 20.11
N ALA A 155 8.74 4.14 18.88
CA ALA A 155 9.94 4.79 18.34
C ALA A 155 11.03 3.85 17.80
#